data_AF-A0A7S1LC53-F1
#
_entry.id   AF-A0A7S1LC53-F1
#
_cell.length_a   1.000
_cell.length_b   1.000
_cell.length_c   1.000
_cell.angle_alpha   90.00
_cell.angle_beta   90.00
_cell.angle_gamma   90.00
#
_symmetry.space_group_name_H-M   'P 1'
#
loop_
_entity.id
_entity.type
_entity.pdbx_description
1 polymer ?
#
loop_
_entity_poly.entity_id
_entity_poly.type
_entity_poly.pdbx_seq_one_letter_code
_entity_poly.pdbx_strand_id
1 'polypeptide(L)'
;AVAYPSGFAHLEVACEDAEGYPLLARHLEQCLGFFERCEASGQALLVHCVMGLNRSTALVIAFLVLCRGLGLLDAVGKVWECRGRSPILTNRSFRRQLVQLSHLTGHLR
;
A
#
# COMPACT_ATOMS: atom_id res chain seq x y z
N ALA A 1 -6.51 -19.64 -9.86
CA ALA A 1 -7.09 -18.36 -9.41
C ALA A 1 -8.30 -18.68 -8.55
N VAL A 2 -8.39 -18.11 -7.35
CA VAL A 2 -9.59 -18.25 -6.51
C VAL A 2 -10.71 -17.44 -7.16
N ALA A 3 -11.86 -18.07 -7.41
CA ALA A 3 -13.04 -17.37 -7.91
C ALA A 3 -13.78 -16.74 -6.72
N TYR A 4 -13.86 -15.42 -6.70
CA TYR A 4 -14.66 -14.69 -5.71
C TYR A 4 -16.14 -14.65 -6.13
N PRO A 5 -17.09 -14.54 -5.18
CA PRO A 5 -18.51 -14.41 -5.51
C PRO A 5 -18.79 -13.21 -6.42
N SER A 6 -19.90 -13.26 -7.15
CA SER A 6 -20.37 -12.13 -7.97
C SER A 6 -20.46 -10.85 -7.13
N GLY A 7 -19.95 -9.74 -7.66
CA GLY A 7 -19.94 -8.43 -6.99
C GLY A 7 -18.64 -8.08 -6.27
N PHE A 8 -17.68 -9.01 -6.17
CA PHE A 8 -16.34 -8.73 -5.66
C PHE A 8 -15.35 -8.53 -6.81
N ALA A 9 -14.74 -7.36 -6.88
CA ALA A 9 -13.54 -7.15 -7.68
C ALA A 9 -12.33 -7.71 -6.93
N HIS A 10 -11.43 -8.38 -7.64
CA HIS A 10 -10.22 -8.96 -7.04
C HIS A 10 -8.99 -8.68 -7.91
N LEU A 11 -7.87 -8.39 -7.25
CA LEU A 11 -6.56 -8.24 -7.86
C LEU A 11 -5.54 -9.00 -7.02
N GLU A 12 -4.90 -10.01 -7.64
CA GLU A 12 -3.77 -10.72 -7.04
C GLU A 12 -2.46 -10.13 -7.55
N VAL A 13 -1.53 -9.88 -6.63
CA VAL A 13 -0.21 -9.32 -6.95
C VAL A 13 0.87 -10.26 -6.44
N ALA A 14 1.57 -10.92 -7.35
CA ALA A 14 2.69 -11.79 -7.03
C ALA A 14 3.89 -10.95 -6.54
N CYS A 15 4.08 -10.89 -5.23
CA CYS A 15 5.18 -10.14 -4.61
C CYS A 15 5.75 -10.78 -3.35
N GLU A 16 7.07 -10.66 -3.20
CA GLU A 16 7.83 -11.21 -2.10
C GLU A 16 8.03 -10.18 -0.98
N ASP A 17 8.08 -10.64 0.26
CA ASP A 17 8.49 -9.83 1.40
C ASP A 17 9.98 -10.04 1.69
N ALA A 18 10.81 -9.59 0.75
CA ALA A 18 12.26 -9.70 0.83
C ALA A 18 12.91 -8.32 0.81
N GLU A 19 14.05 -8.18 1.50
CA GLU A 19 14.87 -6.98 1.39
C GLU A 19 15.37 -6.82 -0.04
N GLY A 20 15.19 -5.63 -0.61
CA GLY A 20 15.59 -5.29 -1.97
C GLY A 20 14.56 -5.63 -3.05
N TYR A 21 13.46 -6.31 -2.70
CA TYR A 21 12.37 -6.53 -3.66
C TYR A 21 11.78 -5.17 -4.11
N PRO A 22 11.73 -4.85 -5.41
CA PRO A 22 11.32 -3.54 -5.90
C PRO A 22 9.78 -3.44 -5.95
N LEU A 23 9.13 -3.50 -4.79
CA LEU A 23 7.68 -3.55 -4.63
C LEU A 23 6.97 -2.39 -5.34
N LEU A 24 7.36 -1.15 -5.05
CA LEU A 24 6.68 0.02 -5.61
C LEU A 24 6.95 0.16 -7.10
N ALA A 25 8.19 -0.04 -7.55
CA ALA A 25 8.54 0.07 -8.96
C ALA A 25 7.82 -0.96 -9.84
N ARG A 26 7.48 -2.14 -9.30
CA ARG A 26 6.79 -3.20 -10.06
C ARG A 26 5.27 -3.10 -10.04
N HIS A 27 4.69 -2.71 -8.91
CA HIS A 27 3.27 -2.97 -8.66
C HIS A 27 2.44 -1.73 -8.34
N LEU A 28 3.07 -0.58 -8.09
CA LEU A 28 2.37 0.59 -7.60
C LEU A 28 1.27 1.05 -8.56
N GLU A 29 1.59 1.25 -9.85
CA GLU A 29 0.63 1.73 -10.85
C GLU A 29 -0.62 0.84 -10.94
N GLN A 30 -0.44 -0.48 -11.06
CA GLN A 30 -1.54 -1.43 -11.14
C GLN A 30 -2.40 -1.43 -9.88
N CYS A 31 -1.76 -1.37 -8.70
CA CYS A 31 -2.48 -1.33 -7.42
C CYS A 31 -3.27 -0.04 -7.24
N LEU A 32 -2.66 1.13 -7.51
CA LEU A 32 -3.36 2.42 -7.38
C LEU A 32 -4.58 2.48 -8.30
N GLY A 33 -4.41 2.07 -9.57
CA GLY A 33 -5.52 2.02 -10.50
C GLY A 33 -6.65 1.07 -10.05
N PHE A 34 -6.32 -0.04 -9.39
CA PHE A 34 -7.35 -0.91 -8.79
C PHE A 34 -8.02 -0.26 -7.57
N PHE A 35 -7.26 0.38 -6.69
CA PHE A 35 -7.78 1.02 -5.49
C PHE A 35 -8.76 2.15 -5.84
N GLU A 36 -8.38 3.01 -6.77
CA GLU A 36 -9.22 4.13 -7.23
C GLU A 36 -10.50 3.64 -7.90
N ARG A 37 -10.44 2.57 -8.70
CA ARG A 37 -11.66 1.96 -9.29
C ARG A 37 -12.61 1.41 -8.22
N CYS A 38 -12.08 0.75 -7.19
CA CYS A 38 -12.91 0.21 -6.11
C CYS A 38 -13.51 1.33 -5.24
N GLU A 39 -12.79 2.41 -4.98
CA GLU A 39 -13.36 3.55 -4.27
C GLU A 39 -14.41 4.28 -5.12
N ALA A 40 -14.18 4.43 -6.42
CA ALA A 40 -15.14 5.06 -7.33
C ALA A 40 -16.46 4.26 -7.46
N SER A 41 -16.43 2.93 -7.24
CA SER A 41 -17.65 2.11 -7.20
C SER A 41 -18.40 2.20 -5.86
N GLY A 42 -17.89 2.96 -4.88
CA GLY A 42 -18.48 3.08 -3.55
C GLY A 42 -18.37 1.81 -2.70
N GLN A 43 -17.50 0.87 -3.10
CA GLN A 43 -17.31 -0.39 -2.38
C GLN A 43 -16.16 -0.29 -1.37
N ALA A 44 -16.24 -1.07 -0.30
CA ALA A 44 -15.14 -1.24 0.62
C ALA A 44 -14.01 -2.05 -0.03
N LEU A 45 -12.76 -1.64 0.21
CA LEU A 45 -11.57 -2.30 -0.30
C LEU A 45 -10.79 -2.97 0.83
N LEU A 46 -10.52 -4.27 0.70
CA LEU A 46 -9.61 -5.01 1.56
C LEU A 46 -8.25 -5.19 0.87
N VAL A 47 -7.21 -4.60 1.45
CA VAL A 47 -5.82 -4.80 1.01
C VAL A 47 -5.06 -5.59 2.07
N HIS A 48 -4.61 -6.80 1.73
CA HIS A 48 -3.90 -7.68 2.66
C HIS A 48 -2.65 -8.31 2.05
N CYS A 49 -1.77 -8.78 2.91
CA CYS A 49 -0.70 -9.72 2.60
C CYS A 49 -0.68 -10.78 3.71
N VAL A 50 0.29 -11.70 3.71
CA VAL A 50 0.32 -12.81 4.69
C VAL A 50 0.24 -12.33 6.14
N MET A 51 1.13 -11.41 6.55
CA MET A 51 1.20 -10.91 7.94
C MET A 51 0.59 -9.52 8.11
N GLY A 52 0.22 -8.83 7.02
CA GLY A 52 -0.26 -7.45 7.08
C GLY A 52 0.75 -6.41 7.57
N LEU A 53 2.06 -6.72 7.54
CA LEU A 53 3.12 -5.84 8.08
C LEU A 53 3.79 -4.97 7.02
N ASN A 54 4.15 -5.57 5.87
CA ASN A 54 5.08 -4.99 4.91
C ASN A 54 4.41 -4.68 3.57
N ARG A 55 4.20 -5.68 2.71
CA ARG A 55 3.71 -5.51 1.31
C ARG A 55 2.43 -4.67 1.19
N SER A 56 1.34 -5.13 1.82
CA SER A 56 0.05 -4.43 1.78
C SER A 56 0.13 -3.05 2.44
N THR A 57 0.83 -2.95 3.57
CA THR A 57 1.01 -1.69 4.30
C THR A 57 1.75 -0.65 3.45
N ALA A 58 2.83 -1.05 2.77
CA ALA A 58 3.59 -0.16 1.91
C ALA A 58 2.75 0.35 0.73
N LEU A 59 1.96 -0.51 0.07
CA LEU A 59 1.07 -0.09 -1.01
C LEU A 59 -0.03 0.88 -0.53
N VAL A 60 -0.62 0.62 0.65
CA VAL A 60 -1.62 1.52 1.24
C VAL A 60 -1.01 2.87 1.60
N ILE A 61 0.19 2.90 2.19
CA ILE A 61 0.87 4.17 2.51
C ILE A 61 1.21 4.94 1.24
N ALA A 62 1.73 4.27 0.20
CA ALA A 62 1.99 4.91 -1.09
C ALA A 62 0.71 5.50 -1.70
N PHE A 63 -0.41 4.79 -1.61
CA PHE A 63 -1.72 5.30 -2.04
C PHE A 63 -2.15 6.55 -1.25
N LEU A 64 -2.02 6.55 0.07
CA LEU A 64 -2.35 7.71 0.89
C LEU A 64 -1.46 8.92 0.56
N VAL A 65 -0.18 8.70 0.28
CA VAL A 65 0.74 9.76 -0.13
C VAL A 65 0.35 10.32 -1.50
N LEU A 66 0.17 9.47 -2.51
CA LEU A 66 -0.02 9.93 -3.90
C LEU A 66 -1.44 10.37 -4.21
N CYS A 67 -2.44 9.57 -3.81
CA CYS A 67 -3.84 9.78 -4.20
C CYS A 67 -4.62 10.57 -3.15
N ARG A 68 -4.07 10.76 -1.94
CA ARG A 68 -4.71 11.52 -0.85
C ARG A 68 -3.87 12.70 -0.36
N GLY A 69 -2.66 12.87 -0.87
CA GLY A 69 -1.81 14.04 -0.59
C GLY A 69 -1.28 14.12 0.85
N LEU A 70 -1.31 13.01 1.60
CA LEU A 70 -0.79 12.97 2.96
C LEU A 70 0.74 13.10 2.95
N GLY A 71 1.30 13.75 3.97
CA GLY A 71 2.73 13.62 4.29
C GLY A 71 3.07 12.15 4.58
N LEU A 72 4.30 11.73 4.29
CA LEU A 72 4.68 10.33 4.49
C LEU A 72 4.54 9.90 5.96
N LEU A 73 4.95 10.76 6.90
CA LEU A 73 4.85 10.45 8.33
C LEU A 73 3.40 10.41 8.79
N ASP A 74 2.55 11.31 8.28
CA ASP A 74 1.10 11.30 8.56
C ASP A 74 0.43 10.01 8.04
N ALA A 75 0.79 9.59 6.83
CA ALA A 75 0.27 8.36 6.23
C ALA A 75 0.69 7.12 7.04
N VAL A 76 1.97 7.05 7.44
CA VAL A 76 2.49 5.97 8.30
C VAL A 76 1.79 5.98 9.65
N GLY A 77 1.70 7.15 10.29
CA GLY A 77 1.06 7.33 11.60
C GLY A 77 -0.41 6.89 11.57
N LYS A 78 -1.17 7.36 10.58
CA LYS A 78 -2.57 6.97 10.39
C LYS A 78 -2.74 5.46 10.26
N VAL A 79 -1.93 4.81 9.41
CA VAL A 79 -2.00 3.34 9.23
C VAL A 79 -1.59 2.60 10.50
N TRP A 80 -0.57 3.09 11.21
CA TRP A 80 -0.12 2.52 12.48
C TRP A 80 -1.20 2.58 13.56
N GLU A 81 -1.88 3.72 13.70
CA GLU A 81 -2.99 3.89 14.64
C GLU A 81 -4.18 3.00 14.29
N CYS A 82 -4.60 2.95 13.02
CA CYS A 82 -5.68 2.07 12.57
C CYS A 82 -5.36 0.58 12.77
N ARG A 83 -4.09 0.20 12.85
CA ARG A 83 -3.62 -1.17 13.13
C ARG A 83 -3.34 -1.43 14.62
N GLY A 84 -3.90 -0.61 15.50
CA GLY A 84 -3.76 -0.80 16.95
C GLY A 84 -2.35 -0.58 17.47
N ARG A 85 -1.55 0.26 16.78
CA ARG A 85 -0.17 0.61 17.14
C ARG A 85 0.80 -0.58 17.16
N SER A 86 0.47 -1.66 16.45
CA SER A 86 1.39 -2.79 16.25
C SER A 86 2.53 -2.44 15.29
N PRO A 87 3.70 -3.11 15.35
CA PRO A 87 4.78 -2.90 14.40
C PRO A 87 4.30 -3.02 12.95
N ILE A 88 4.77 -2.12 12.09
CA ILE A 88 4.55 -2.15 10.63
C ILE A 88 5.85 -1.80 9.90
N LEU A 89 5.94 -2.13 8.61
CA LEU A 89 7.10 -1.79 7.76
C LEU A 89 8.46 -2.21 8.36
N THR A 90 8.54 -3.45 8.86
CA THR A 90 9.81 -4.00 9.39
C THR A 90 10.86 -4.16 8.29
N ASN A 91 10.43 -4.45 7.05
CA ASN A 91 11.28 -4.48 5.86
C ASN A 91 11.86 -3.09 5.55
N ARG A 92 13.19 -2.97 5.62
CA ARG A 92 13.94 -1.71 5.44
C ARG A 92 13.89 -1.23 4.00
N SER A 93 13.94 -2.14 3.02
CA SER A 93 13.88 -1.77 1.61
C SER A 93 12.55 -1.11 1.23
N PHE A 94 11.43 -1.57 1.79
CA PHE A 94 10.13 -0.94 1.54
C PHE A 94 10.03 0.44 2.18
N ARG A 95 10.59 0.63 3.39
CA ARG A 95 10.72 1.96 3.99
C ARG A 95 11.51 2.92 3.11
N ARG A 96 12.66 2.48 2.58
CA ARG A 96 13.48 3.29 1.65
C ARG A 96 12.71 3.64 0.37
N GLN A 97 11.97 2.69 -0.20
CA GLN A 97 11.13 2.94 -1.38
C GLN A 97 10.05 4.01 -1.11
N LEU A 98 9.41 3.97 0.07
CA LEU A 98 8.40 4.98 0.45
C LEU A 98 9.02 6.36 0.67
N VAL A 99 10.18 6.43 1.33
CA VAL A 99 10.93 7.69 1.50
C VAL A 99 11.34 8.26 0.15
N GLN A 100 11.85 7.44 -0.77
CA GLN A 100 12.21 7.86 -2.11
C GLN A 100 10.99 8.36 -2.90
N LEU A 101 9.88 7.62 -2.86
CA LEU A 101 8.62 8.02 -3.50
C LEU A 101 8.18 9.39 -2.97
N SER A 102 8.12 9.53 -1.65
CA SER A 102 7.67 10.74 -0.98
C SER A 102 8.59 11.94 -1.27
N HIS A 103 9.91 11.72 -1.32
CA HIS A 103 10.86 12.76 -1.71
C HIS A 103 10.62 13.25 -3.16
N LEU A 104 10.48 12.31 -4.11
CA LEU A 104 10.26 12.62 -5.52
C LEU A 104 8.92 13.31 -5.79
N THR A 105 7.91 13.08 -4.94
CA THR A 105 6.59 13.69 -5.10
C THR A 105 6.36 14.90 -4.18
N GLY A 106 7.35 15.33 -3.40
CA GLY A 106 7.23 16.51 -2.53
C GLY A 106 6.41 16.28 -1.25
N HIS A 107 6.27 15.03 -0.79
CA HIS A 107 5.46 14.64 0.37
C HIS A 107 6.30 14.23 1.60
N LEU A 108 7.59 14.58 1.66
CA LEU A 108 8.51 14.13 2.73
C LEU A 108 8.31 14.84 4.09
N ARG A 109 7.35 15.76 4.14
CA ARG A 109 6.95 16.52 5.33
C ARG A 109 6.30 15.64 6.41
#